data_AF-A0A7H4M0J6-F1
#
_entry.id   AF-A0A7H4M0J6-F1
#
_cell.length_a   1.000
_cell.length_b   1.000
_cell.length_c   1.000
_cell.angle_alpha   90.00
_cell.angle_beta   90.00
_cell.angle_gamma   90.00
#
_symmetry.space_group_name_H-M   'P 1'
#
loop_
_entity.id
_entity.type
_entity.pdbx_description
1 polymer ?
#
loop_
_entity_poly.entity_id
_entity_poly.type
_entity_poly.pdbx_seq_one_letter_code
_entity_poly.pdbx_strand_id
1 'polypeptide(L)'
;MVQNTVIVVSSDHLAMKNSAWDYLNKQDRSNLFFVLRGDEPQQDTLAIKRNTMDNGATVLDILGGDNFIGLGRSSLSGESLSAVFLNMKEKVLAWKPDIIRLWNFPKEMKNFTVDSQKNMISFSGSHFRLPLLPAYLR
;
A
#
# COMPACT_ATOMS: atom_id res chain seq x y z
N MET A 1 29.32 8.10 -1.45
CA MET A 1 28.60 6.99 -2.13
C MET A 1 27.08 7.07 -2.03
N VAL A 2 26.47 8.04 -1.31
CA VAL A 2 25.00 8.11 -1.13
C VAL A 2 24.35 9.27 -1.89
N GLN A 3 25.12 10.17 -2.53
CA GLN A 3 24.63 11.46 -3.06
C GLN A 3 23.40 11.35 -3.97
N ASN A 4 23.29 10.27 -4.75
CA ASN A 4 22.21 10.07 -5.73
C ASN A 4 21.29 8.91 -5.32
N THR A 5 21.11 8.72 -4.03
CA THR A 5 20.36 7.60 -3.45
C THR A 5 19.36 8.12 -2.43
N VAL A 6 18.11 7.64 -2.53
CA VAL A 6 17.08 7.78 -1.51
C VAL A 6 16.97 6.47 -0.76
N ILE A 7 17.18 6.49 0.55
CA ILE A 7 17.00 5.32 1.42
C ILE A 7 15.71 5.51 2.21
N VAL A 8 14.82 4.53 2.16
CA VAL A 8 13.54 4.56 2.85
C VAL A 8 13.50 3.43 3.85
N VAL A 9 13.24 3.77 5.11
CA VAL A 9 12.97 2.81 6.18
C VAL A 9 11.51 2.96 6.57
N SER A 10 10.71 1.94 6.27
CA SER A 10 9.27 1.94 6.55
C SER A 10 8.90 0.69 7.32
N SER A 11 8.08 0.83 8.36
CA SER A 11 7.35 -0.30 8.92
C SER A 11 6.22 -0.69 7.97
N ASP A 12 5.96 -1.99 7.88
CA ASP A 12 4.76 -2.55 7.25
C ASP A 12 3.55 -2.47 8.20
N HIS A 13 3.77 -2.74 9.49
CA HIS A 13 2.72 -2.73 10.51
C HIS A 13 3.24 -2.47 11.94
N LEU A 14 2.31 -2.19 12.84
CA LEU A 14 2.56 -2.17 14.27
C LEU A 14 2.85 -3.59 14.78
N ALA A 15 3.73 -3.70 15.77
CA ALA A 15 4.01 -4.98 16.42
C ALA A 15 2.72 -5.69 16.88
N MET A 16 2.58 -6.96 16.50
CA MET A 16 1.50 -7.82 16.98
C MET A 16 1.66 -8.13 18.48
N LYS A 17 0.66 -8.78 19.07
CA LYS A 17 0.69 -9.15 20.50
C LYS A 17 1.94 -9.98 20.83
N ASN A 18 2.70 -9.50 21.80
CA ASN A 18 3.94 -10.11 22.30
C ASN A 18 4.08 -9.87 23.81
N SER A 19 5.20 -10.28 24.40
CA SER A 19 5.48 -10.11 25.84
C SER A 19 5.51 -8.65 26.31
N ALA A 20 5.73 -7.69 25.41
CA ALA A 20 5.74 -6.26 25.69
C ALA A 20 4.37 -5.59 25.45
N TRP A 21 3.33 -6.33 25.04
CA TRP A 21 2.03 -5.79 24.62
C TRP A 21 1.40 -4.82 25.62
N ASP A 22 1.43 -5.16 26.92
CA ASP A 22 0.82 -4.34 27.97
C ASP A 22 1.59 -3.04 28.22
N TYR A 23 2.88 -2.98 27.86
CA TYR A 23 3.69 -1.77 27.93
C TYR A 23 3.48 -0.92 26.67
N LEU A 24 3.44 -1.54 25.50
CA LEU A 24 3.29 -0.86 24.20
C LEU A 24 1.95 -0.12 24.08
N ASN A 25 0.86 -0.68 24.61
CA ASN A 25 -0.46 -0.05 24.52
C ASN A 25 -0.72 1.04 25.56
N LYS A 26 0.27 1.38 26.39
CA LYS A 26 0.19 2.55 27.30
C LYS A 26 0.58 3.86 26.60
N GLN A 27 1.08 3.79 25.37
CA GLN A 27 1.54 4.92 24.58
C GLN A 27 0.86 4.91 23.23
N ASP A 28 0.86 6.06 22.55
CA ASP A 28 0.45 6.13 21.15
C ASP A 28 1.41 5.31 20.28
N ARG A 29 0.85 4.61 19.30
CA ARG A 29 1.59 3.70 18.43
C ARG A 29 1.48 4.16 16.98
N SER A 30 2.62 4.29 16.32
CA SER A 30 2.72 4.66 14.90
C SER A 30 3.68 3.74 14.16
N ASN A 31 3.43 3.57 12.87
CA ASN A 31 4.40 2.94 11.96
C ASN A 31 5.53 3.93 11.66
N LEU A 32 6.75 3.42 11.48
CA LEU A 32 7.87 4.24 11.02
C LEU A 32 7.75 4.52 9.52
N PHE A 33 7.99 5.77 9.13
CA PHE A 33 8.34 6.14 7.75
C PHE A 33 9.43 7.20 7.82
N PHE A 34 10.64 6.80 7.42
CA PHE A 34 11.84 7.61 7.51
C PHE A 34 12.56 7.59 6.17
N VAL A 35 12.99 8.77 5.70
CA VAL A 35 13.66 8.91 4.41
C VAL A 35 15.00 9.61 4.64
N LEU A 36 16.07 9.00 4.13
CA LEU A 36 17.39 9.60 4.03
C LEU A 36 17.65 9.98 2.58
N ARG A 37 17.99 11.24 2.38
CA ARG A 37 18.31 11.84 1.10
C ARG A 37 19.79 12.14 1.04
N GLY A 38 20.49 11.57 0.06
CA GLY A 38 21.91 11.85 -0.12
C GLY A 38 22.20 13.22 -0.72
N ASP A 39 21.21 13.81 -1.37
CA ASP A 39 21.24 15.14 -2.00
C ASP A 39 20.87 16.26 -1.03
N GLU A 40 20.17 15.95 0.06
CA GLU A 40 19.68 16.92 1.03
C GLU A 40 19.96 16.47 2.47
N PRO A 41 20.95 17.08 3.17
CA PRO A 41 21.36 16.67 4.52
C PRO A 41 20.43 17.20 5.63
N GLN A 42 19.29 17.81 5.28
CA GLN A 42 18.37 18.39 6.25
C GLN A 42 17.63 17.29 7.04
N GLN A 43 17.59 17.45 8.35
CA GLN A 43 16.77 16.63 9.23
C GLN A 43 15.49 17.41 9.57
N ASP A 44 14.34 16.80 9.29
CA ASP A 44 13.04 17.36 9.65
C ASP A 44 12.09 16.26 10.14
N THR A 45 11.10 16.63 10.95
CA THR A 45 10.03 15.75 11.42
C THR A 45 8.68 16.35 11.04
N LEU A 46 8.02 15.70 10.07
CA LEU A 46 6.72 16.14 9.57
C LEU A 46 5.59 15.53 10.41
N ALA A 47 5.08 16.31 11.38
CA ALA A 47 3.97 15.93 12.24
C ALA A 47 2.60 16.12 11.56
N ILE A 48 2.39 15.46 10.42
CA ILE A 48 1.13 15.53 9.65
C ILE A 48 0.31 14.24 9.80
N LYS A 49 -1.02 14.38 9.70
CA LYS A 49 -1.92 13.22 9.68
C LYS A 49 -1.86 12.54 8.31
N ARG A 50 -1.34 11.31 8.29
CA ARG A 50 -1.10 10.51 7.08
C ARG A 50 -1.27 9.02 7.32
N ASN A 51 -1.17 8.20 6.28
CA ASN A 51 -1.12 6.74 6.39
C ASN A 51 -0.09 6.12 5.44
N THR A 52 0.03 4.79 5.45
CA THR A 52 1.03 4.05 4.66
C THR A 52 0.85 4.16 3.15
N MET A 53 -0.36 4.49 2.65
CA MET A 53 -0.59 4.72 1.21
C MET A 53 0.17 5.95 0.70
N ASP A 54 0.46 6.92 1.57
CA ASP A 54 1.17 8.15 1.22
C ASP A 54 2.68 7.94 1.01
N ASN A 55 3.23 6.81 1.47
CA ASN A 55 4.67 6.53 1.43
C ASN A 55 5.19 6.51 0.00
N GLY A 56 4.49 5.81 -0.91
CA GLY A 56 4.88 5.72 -2.31
C GLY A 56 4.82 7.07 -3.02
N ALA A 57 3.75 7.84 -2.82
CA ALA A 57 3.60 9.18 -3.38
C ALA A 57 4.69 10.14 -2.89
N THR A 58 5.05 10.05 -1.60
CA THR A 58 6.10 10.89 -1.02
C THR A 58 7.47 10.56 -1.61
N VAL A 59 7.79 9.28 -1.78
CA VAL A 59 9.06 8.87 -2.42
C VAL A 59 9.09 9.25 -3.90
N LEU A 60 7.98 9.11 -4.61
CA LEU A 60 7.86 9.53 -6.01
C LEU A 60 8.14 11.03 -6.17
N ASP A 61 7.54 11.86 -5.32
CA ASP A 61 7.75 13.30 -5.28
C ASP A 61 9.22 13.66 -4.99
N ILE A 62 9.85 13.01 -4.00
CA ILE A 62 11.28 13.18 -3.69
C ILE A 62 12.17 12.88 -4.90
N LEU A 63 11.81 11.88 -5.70
CA LEU A 63 12.56 11.50 -6.91
C LEU A 63 12.30 12.44 -8.11
N GLY A 64 11.54 13.52 -7.92
CA GLY A 64 11.17 14.47 -8.98
C GLY A 64 10.02 14.00 -9.88
N GLY A 65 9.23 13.03 -9.41
CA GLY A 65 8.04 12.54 -10.08
C GLY A 65 6.78 13.33 -9.71
N ASP A 66 5.63 12.68 -9.85
CA ASP A 66 4.34 13.24 -9.42
C ASP A 66 4.16 13.16 -7.90
N ASN A 67 3.21 13.92 -7.34
CA ASN A 67 2.94 13.96 -5.91
C ASN A 67 1.75 13.10 -5.47
N PHE A 68 1.25 12.24 -6.36
CA PHE A 68 0.20 11.27 -6.06
C PHE A 68 0.44 9.94 -6.77
N ILE A 69 0.02 8.84 -6.13
CA ILE A 69 -0.09 7.53 -6.78
C ILE A 69 -1.17 6.70 -6.09
N GLY A 70 -2.15 6.22 -6.86
CA GLY A 70 -3.34 5.59 -6.30
C GLY A 70 -4.04 6.51 -5.28
N LEU A 71 -4.25 6.00 -4.06
CA LEU A 71 -4.84 6.75 -2.96
C LEU A 71 -3.82 7.58 -2.16
N GLY A 72 -2.53 7.42 -2.42
CA GLY A 72 -1.47 8.14 -1.70
C GLY A 72 -1.33 9.58 -2.18
N ARG A 73 -1.01 10.48 -1.25
CA ARG A 73 -0.61 11.86 -1.53
C ARG A 73 0.74 12.14 -0.86
N SER A 74 1.61 12.88 -1.55
CA SER A 74 2.92 13.22 -1.01
C SER A 74 2.76 13.97 0.30
N SER A 75 3.56 13.60 1.29
CA SER A 75 3.64 14.31 2.56
C SER A 75 4.44 15.62 2.49
N LEU A 76 5.08 15.90 1.36
CA LEU A 76 5.86 17.13 1.15
C LEU A 76 5.04 18.21 0.46
N SER A 77 4.29 17.84 -0.59
CA SER A 77 3.62 18.79 -1.47
C SER A 77 2.12 18.55 -1.64
N GLY A 78 1.56 17.53 -0.97
CA GLY A 78 0.15 17.16 -1.06
C GLY A 78 -0.55 17.12 0.30
N GLU A 79 -1.87 16.98 0.25
CA GLU A 79 -2.70 16.76 1.45
C GLU A 79 -3.14 15.30 1.51
N SER A 80 -2.76 14.59 2.58
CA SER A 80 -3.17 13.19 2.77
C SER A 80 -4.69 13.07 2.82
N LEU A 81 -5.22 12.00 2.23
CA LEU A 81 -6.65 11.65 2.39
C LEU A 81 -7.03 11.42 3.86
N SER A 82 -6.07 11.04 4.72
CA SER A 82 -6.30 10.94 6.16
C SER A 82 -6.43 12.29 6.87
N ALA A 83 -5.90 13.37 6.29
CA ALA A 83 -6.14 14.73 6.77
C ALA A 83 -7.54 15.22 6.36
N VAL A 84 -7.97 14.92 5.13
CA VAL A 84 -9.28 15.32 4.60
C VAL A 84 -10.45 14.53 5.20
N PHE A 85 -10.32 13.20 5.30
CA PHE A 85 -11.39 12.34 5.79
C PHE A 85 -11.14 11.89 7.23
N LEU A 86 -12.07 12.25 8.12
CA LEU A 86 -12.07 11.78 9.50
C LEU A 86 -12.37 10.27 9.62
N ASN A 87 -13.11 9.71 8.65
CA ASN A 87 -13.56 8.33 8.58
C ASN A 87 -12.85 7.53 7.47
N MET A 88 -11.52 7.60 7.44
CA MET A 88 -10.72 7.02 6.35
C MET A 88 -10.94 5.51 6.18
N LYS A 89 -11.12 4.76 7.28
CA LYS A 89 -11.38 3.32 7.24
C LYS A 89 -12.65 3.01 6.46
N GLU A 90 -13.73 3.73 6.75
CA GLU A 90 -15.02 3.59 6.10
C GLU A 90 -14.93 3.97 4.62
N LYS A 91 -14.18 5.02 4.30
CA LYS A 91 -13.91 5.43 2.91
C LYS A 91 -13.18 4.34 2.11
N VAL A 92 -12.10 3.78 2.65
CA VAL A 92 -11.35 2.70 1.97
C VAL A 92 -12.23 1.48 1.75
N LEU A 93 -13.04 1.10 2.74
CA LEU A 93 -13.98 -0.02 2.59
C LEU A 93 -15.04 0.25 1.52
N ALA A 94 -15.55 1.48 1.44
CA ALA A 94 -16.51 1.89 0.42
C ALA A 94 -15.89 1.86 -1.00
N TRP A 95 -14.60 2.18 -1.16
CA TRP A 95 -13.90 2.15 -2.46
C TRP A 95 -13.41 0.75 -2.87
N LYS A 96 -13.39 -0.22 -1.95
CA LYS A 96 -12.93 -1.59 -2.22
C LYS A 96 -13.51 -2.19 -3.51
N PRO A 97 -14.82 -2.07 -3.83
CA PRO A 97 -15.37 -2.62 -5.07
C PRO A 97 -14.77 -1.99 -6.33
N ASP A 98 -14.54 -0.67 -6.31
CA ASP A 98 -13.97 0.06 -7.45
C ASP A 98 -12.49 -0.27 -7.63
N ILE A 99 -11.74 -0.39 -6.53
CA ILE A 99 -10.34 -0.82 -6.53
C ILE A 99 -10.24 -2.22 -7.13
N ILE A 100 -11.00 -3.20 -6.63
CA ILE A 100 -10.96 -4.59 -7.15
C ILE A 100 -11.24 -4.65 -8.65
N ARG A 101 -12.11 -3.78 -9.17
CA ARG A 101 -12.44 -3.72 -10.61
C ARG A 101 -11.22 -3.36 -11.47
N LEU A 102 -10.25 -2.62 -10.96
CA LEU A 102 -9.02 -2.27 -11.71
C LEU A 102 -8.16 -3.49 -12.04
N TRP A 103 -8.24 -4.58 -11.26
CA TRP A 103 -7.50 -5.81 -11.51
C TRP A 103 -8.14 -6.67 -12.62
N ASN A 104 -9.30 -6.25 -13.14
CA ASN A 104 -10.08 -6.95 -14.17
C ASN A 104 -10.26 -8.46 -13.89
N PHE A 105 -10.33 -8.85 -12.61
CA PHE A 105 -10.42 -10.24 -12.21
C PHE A 105 -11.84 -10.78 -12.48
N PRO A 106 -12.00 -11.97 -13.07
CA PRO A 106 -13.34 -12.48 -13.36
C PRO A 106 -14.13 -12.74 -12.06
N LYS A 107 -15.35 -12.21 -12.00
CA LYS A 107 -16.23 -12.33 -10.82
C LYS A 107 -16.87 -13.70 -10.68
N GLU A 108 -16.96 -14.43 -11.78
CA GLU A 108 -17.54 -15.77 -11.84
C GLU A 108 -16.67 -16.66 -12.72
N MET A 109 -16.57 -17.93 -12.36
CA MET A 109 -15.94 -18.97 -13.15
C MET A 109 -17.04 -19.78 -13.84
N LYS A 110 -17.53 -19.28 -14.99
CA LYS A 110 -18.44 -20.02 -15.88
C LYS A 110 -17.62 -20.61 -17.02
N ASN A 111 -17.80 -21.91 -17.30
CA ASN A 111 -17.11 -22.66 -18.36
C ASN A 111 -15.58 -22.50 -18.29
N PHE A 112 -14.91 -23.33 -17.48
CA PHE A 112 -13.45 -23.34 -17.36
C PHE A 112 -12.81 -24.48 -18.15
N THR A 113 -11.55 -24.29 -18.54
CA THR A 113 -10.72 -25.34 -19.18
C THR A 113 -9.45 -25.54 -18.37
N VAL A 114 -9.10 -26.79 -18.09
CA VAL A 114 -7.86 -27.17 -17.42
C VAL A 114 -6.94 -27.83 -18.44
N ASP A 115 -5.77 -27.23 -18.65
CA ASP A 115 -4.68 -27.82 -19.43
C ASP A 115 -3.64 -28.37 -18.44
N SER A 116 -3.69 -29.67 -18.19
CA SER A 116 -2.78 -30.37 -17.27
C SER A 116 -1.35 -30.44 -17.79
N GLN A 117 -1.14 -30.37 -19.11
CA GLN A 117 0.19 -30.36 -19.69
C GLN A 117 0.87 -29.01 -19.48
N LYS A 118 0.13 -27.91 -19.60
CA LYS A 118 0.63 -26.55 -19.38
C LYS A 118 0.51 -26.07 -17.94
N ASN A 119 -0.08 -26.87 -17.04
CA ASN A 119 -0.43 -26.47 -15.69
C ASN A 119 -1.20 -25.15 -15.67
N MET A 120 -2.24 -25.06 -16.49
CA MET A 120 -3.04 -23.84 -16.68
C MET A 120 -4.53 -24.10 -16.47
N ILE A 121 -5.20 -23.11 -15.91
CA ILE A 121 -6.65 -23.00 -15.91
C ILE A 121 -7.06 -21.73 -16.65
N SER A 122 -8.09 -21.83 -17.48
CA SER A 122 -8.65 -20.70 -18.23
C SER A 122 -10.13 -20.57 -17.96
N PHE A 123 -10.60 -19.34 -17.69
CA PHE A 123 -12.02 -19.05 -17.50
C PHE A 123 -12.27 -17.57 -17.77
N SER A 124 -13.47 -17.24 -18.27
CA SER A 124 -13.90 -15.85 -18.49
C SER A 124 -12.88 -15.00 -19.28
N GLY A 125 -12.22 -15.61 -20.27
CA GLY A 125 -11.19 -14.97 -21.12
C GLY A 125 -9.84 -14.75 -20.44
N SER A 126 -9.65 -15.20 -19.20
CA SER A 126 -8.39 -15.11 -18.45
C SER A 126 -7.68 -16.45 -18.36
N HIS A 127 -6.36 -16.41 -18.30
CA HIS A 127 -5.48 -17.57 -18.23
C HIS A 127 -4.62 -17.49 -16.97
N PHE A 128 -4.61 -18.54 -16.16
CA PHE A 128 -3.88 -18.58 -14.91
C PHE A 128 -3.04 -19.84 -14.80
N ARG A 129 -1.86 -19.71 -14.20
CA ARG A 129 -0.97 -20.84 -13.91
C ARG A 129 -1.38 -21.52 -12.61
N LEU A 130 -1.36 -22.84 -12.57
CA LEU A 130 -1.61 -23.64 -11.38
C LEU A 130 -0.34 -23.73 -10.50
N PRO A 131 -0.47 -23.82 -9.17
CA PRO A 131 -1.73 -23.79 -8.41
C PRO A 131 -2.33 -22.38 -8.33
N LEU A 132 -3.65 -22.28 -8.55
CA LEU A 132 -4.41 -21.04 -8.36
C LEU A 132 -4.95 -21.02 -6.93
N LEU A 133 -4.74 -19.94 -6.20
CA LEU A 133 -5.44 -19.64 -4.95
C LEU A 133 -6.62 -18.72 -5.24
N PRO A 134 -7.87 -19.19 -5.14
CA PRO A 134 -9.03 -18.30 -5.25
C PRO A 134 -9.02 -17.37 -4.03
N ALA A 135 -8.79 -16.07 -4.25
CA ALA A 135 -9.08 -15.08 -3.23
C ALA A 135 -10.60 -15.06 -3.02
N TYR A 136 -11.05 -15.25 -1.77
CA TYR A 136 -12.46 -15.29 -1.41
C TYR A 136 -13.22 -14.09 -2.00
N LEU A 137 -14.06 -14.36 -3.01
CA LEU A 137 -15.12 -13.46 -3.44
C LEU A 137 -16.23 -13.56 -2.39
N ARG A 138 -16.14 -12.75 -1.34
CA ARG A 138 -17.28 -12.39 -0.47
C ARG A 138 -17.45 -10.87 -0.49
#